data_AF-A0A1Y2CQC6-F1
#
_entry.id   AF-A0A1Y2CQC6-F1
#
_cell.length_a   1.000
_cell.length_b   1.000
_cell.length_c   1.000
_cell.angle_alpha   90.00
_cell.angle_beta   90.00
_cell.angle_gamma   90.00
#
_symmetry.space_group_name_H-M   'P 1'
#
loop_
_entity.id
_entity.type
_entity.pdbx_description
1 polymer ?
#
loop_
_entity_poly.entity_id
_entity_poly.type
_entity_poly.pdbx_seq_one_letter_code
_entity_poly.pdbx_strand_id
1 'polypeptide(L)'
;MIVGSGNDCPTPRIILDLLGVAPSVDPEAFSFQSIGEGNKQYNMTKIYSGLLNVGRSVLFMVVVIVGVPRLDNRGKHDSQMILIRFLSKVHSNSPMCPMELELYRQIKNIICVNSSFYEYFLMIDVDTQVVPNSLNGMISCIIHDSKIMIYVLKQKY
;
A
#
# COMPACT_ATOMS: atom_id res chain seq x y z
N MET A 1 4.78 16.37 6.45
CA MET A 1 5.36 15.20 5.74
C MET A 1 6.88 15.30 5.83
N ILE A 2 7.57 14.17 5.87
CA ILE A 2 9.04 14.14 6.01
C ILE A 2 9.66 14.28 4.61
N VAL A 3 10.68 15.12 4.48
CA VAL A 3 11.52 15.25 3.28
C VAL A 3 12.80 14.44 3.52
N GLY A 4 13.12 13.52 2.63
CA GLY A 4 14.35 12.74 2.72
C GLY A 4 15.57 13.62 2.44
N SER A 5 16.71 13.31 3.06
CA SER A 5 17.97 14.03 2.81
C SER A 5 18.26 14.12 1.31
N GLY A 6 18.57 15.33 0.82
CA GLY A 6 18.88 15.58 -0.59
C GLY A 6 17.68 15.66 -1.53
N ASN A 7 16.44 15.71 -1.03
CA ASN A 7 15.24 15.91 -1.86
C ASN A 7 14.59 17.27 -1.61
N ASP A 8 14.01 17.86 -2.65
CA ASP A 8 13.30 19.14 -2.57
C ASP A 8 11.84 18.97 -2.13
N CYS A 9 11.29 17.75 -2.27
CA CYS A 9 9.91 17.44 -2.02
C CYS A 9 9.76 16.21 -1.09
N PRO A 10 8.66 16.10 -0.32
CA PRO A 10 8.35 14.89 0.42
C PRO A 10 8.19 13.68 -0.50
N THR A 11 8.59 12.49 -0.04
CA THR A 11 8.48 11.24 -0.82
C THR A 11 7.08 11.00 -1.41
N PRO A 12 5.96 11.22 -0.68
CA PRO A 12 4.63 11.07 -1.25
C PRO A 12 4.38 12.00 -2.44
N ARG A 13 4.91 13.23 -2.42
CA ARG A 13 4.77 14.18 -3.53
C ARG A 13 5.51 13.67 -4.77
N ILE A 14 6.76 13.22 -4.60
CA ILE A 14 7.58 12.66 -5.69
C ILE A 14 6.87 11.45 -6.34
N ILE A 15 6.30 10.55 -5.54
CA ILE A 15 5.56 9.39 -6.05
C ILE A 15 4.30 9.82 -6.81
N LEU A 16 3.53 10.77 -6.26
CA LEU A 16 2.31 11.28 -6.90
C LEU A 16 2.61 12.00 -8.22
N ASP A 17 3.71 12.77 -8.28
CA ASP A 17 4.20 13.39 -9.52
C ASP A 17 4.55 12.33 -10.58
N LEU A 18 5.28 11.28 -10.20
CA LEU A 18 5.62 10.17 -11.09
C LEU A 18 4.38 9.46 -11.65
N LEU A 19 3.31 9.38 -10.84
CA LEU A 19 2.04 8.78 -11.23
C LEU A 19 1.10 9.75 -11.96
N GLY A 20 1.50 10.99 -12.19
CA GLY A 20 0.72 12.00 -12.92
C GLY A 20 -0.43 12.61 -12.11
N VAL A 21 -0.39 12.56 -10.77
CA VAL A 21 -1.42 13.14 -9.90
C VAL A 21 -1.16 14.63 -9.70
N ALA A 22 -2.09 15.46 -10.16
CA ALA A 22 -2.00 16.91 -10.07
C ALA A 22 -1.91 17.39 -8.59
N PRO A 23 -1.12 18.44 -8.28
CA PRO A 23 -0.98 18.95 -6.92
C PRO A 23 -2.27 19.48 -6.29
N SER A 24 -3.26 19.83 -7.11
CA SER A 24 -4.58 20.26 -6.64
C SER A 24 -5.44 19.11 -6.10
N VAL A 25 -5.05 17.85 -6.37
CA VAL A 25 -5.77 16.68 -5.85
C VAL A 25 -5.35 16.46 -4.40
N ASP A 26 -6.24 16.77 -3.48
CA ASP A 26 -6.04 16.55 -2.05
C ASP A 26 -7.25 15.86 -1.42
N PRO A 27 -7.26 14.51 -1.33
CA PRO A 27 -8.39 13.76 -0.78
C PRO A 27 -8.50 13.92 0.73
N GLU A 28 -9.69 13.62 1.25
CA GLU A 28 -9.95 13.56 2.68
C GLU A 28 -9.02 12.55 3.40
N ALA A 29 -8.68 12.85 4.65
CA ALA A 29 -7.89 11.96 5.47
C ALA A 29 -8.81 11.06 6.29
N PHE A 30 -8.55 9.76 6.28
CA PHE A 30 -9.32 8.74 7.00
C PHE A 30 -8.52 8.13 8.14
N SER A 31 -9.17 7.84 9.25
CA SER A 31 -8.52 7.28 10.44
C SER A 31 -8.29 5.79 10.35
N PHE A 32 -7.19 5.33 10.97
CA PHE A 32 -6.88 3.93 11.17
C PHE A 32 -6.13 3.70 12.48
N GLN A 33 -6.11 2.44 12.92
CA GLN A 33 -5.35 2.02 14.09
C GLN A 33 -3.94 1.56 13.67
N SER A 34 -2.93 2.32 14.07
CA SER A 34 -1.50 2.03 13.94
C SER A 34 -1.01 1.07 15.05
N ILE A 35 0.15 0.45 14.83
CA ILE A 35 0.82 -0.49 15.75
C ILE A 35 1.41 0.19 17.00
N GLY A 36 1.34 1.53 17.11
CA GLY A 36 1.87 2.26 18.26
C GLY A 36 1.20 1.91 19.60
N GLU A 37 1.69 2.50 20.69
CA GLU A 37 1.08 2.38 22.03
C GLU A 37 0.38 3.68 22.44
N GLY A 38 -0.74 3.54 23.17
CA GLY A 38 -1.53 4.67 23.68
C GLY A 38 -1.98 5.62 22.58
N ASN A 39 -1.74 6.92 22.75
CA ASN A 39 -2.14 7.96 21.79
C ASN A 39 -1.45 7.84 20.42
N LYS A 40 -0.42 7.00 20.31
CA LYS A 40 0.23 6.66 19.03
C LYS A 40 -0.56 5.61 18.25
N GLN A 41 -1.66 5.05 18.77
CA GLN A 41 -2.47 4.12 17.97
C GLN A 41 -3.34 4.83 16.94
N TYR A 42 -3.73 6.07 17.19
CA TYR A 42 -4.57 6.81 16.26
C TYR A 42 -3.71 7.50 15.21
N ASN A 43 -3.97 7.19 13.93
CA ASN A 43 -3.27 7.81 12.82
C ASN A 43 -4.22 7.97 11.62
N MET A 44 -3.82 8.75 10.62
CA MET A 44 -4.66 9.06 9.47
C MET A 44 -3.97 8.69 8.16
N THR A 45 -4.74 8.55 7.08
CA THR A 45 -4.24 8.31 5.74
C THR A 45 -5.01 9.11 4.70
N LYS A 46 -4.31 9.60 3.69
CA LYS A 46 -4.91 10.08 2.44
C LYS A 46 -4.75 9.00 1.38
N ILE A 47 -5.81 8.67 0.68
CA ILE A 47 -5.84 7.59 -0.31
C ILE A 47 -6.03 8.20 -1.70
N TYR A 48 -5.11 7.89 -2.60
CA TYR A 48 -5.14 8.29 -4.00
C TYR A 48 -5.26 7.03 -4.85
N SER A 49 -5.97 7.10 -5.97
CA SER A 49 -5.93 6.04 -6.97
C SER A 49 -6.06 6.64 -8.37
N GLY A 50 -5.71 5.86 -9.38
CA GLY A 50 -5.78 6.31 -10.76
C GLY A 50 -5.23 5.28 -11.73
N LEU A 51 -5.04 5.76 -12.97
CA LEU A 51 -4.52 4.97 -14.08
C LEU A 51 -3.23 5.60 -14.58
N LEU A 52 -2.15 4.83 -14.60
CA LEU A 52 -0.88 5.20 -15.21
C LEU A 52 -0.79 4.56 -16.60
N ASN A 53 -0.47 5.36 -17.63
CA ASN A 53 -0.31 4.87 -18.99
C ASN A 53 1.18 4.82 -19.36
N VAL A 54 1.74 3.61 -19.44
CA VAL A 54 3.14 3.33 -19.79
C VAL A 54 3.24 2.33 -20.95
N GLY A 55 2.52 2.61 -22.04
CA GLY A 55 2.31 1.67 -23.15
C GLY A 55 1.28 0.56 -22.86
N ARG A 56 0.99 0.32 -21.57
CA ARG A 56 -0.18 -0.38 -21.04
C ARG A 56 -0.75 0.42 -19.89
N SER A 57 -2.05 0.31 -19.66
CA SER A 57 -2.72 0.98 -18.55
C SER A 57 -2.55 0.16 -17.27
N VAL A 58 -1.99 0.78 -16.24
CA VAL A 58 -1.71 0.19 -14.93
C VAL A 58 -2.51 0.96 -13.90
N LEU A 59 -3.39 0.26 -13.17
CA LEU A 59 -4.12 0.83 -12.05
C LEU A 59 -3.20 0.95 -10.85
N PHE A 60 -3.27 2.08 -10.15
CA PHE A 60 -2.50 2.29 -8.94
C PHE A 60 -3.38 2.78 -7.79
N MET A 61 -2.90 2.52 -6.58
CA MET A 61 -3.40 3.12 -5.36
C MET A 61 -2.21 3.53 -4.48
N VAL A 62 -2.25 4.76 -3.97
CA VAL A 62 -1.23 5.29 -3.05
C VAL A 62 -1.90 5.62 -1.73
N VAL A 63 -1.42 4.98 -0.66
CA VAL A 63 -1.86 5.25 0.71
C VAL A 63 -0.77 6.07 1.39
N VAL A 64 -1.07 7.35 1.64
CA VAL A 64 -0.14 8.27 2.31
C VAL A 64 -0.55 8.36 3.77
N ILE A 65 0.26 7.80 4.66
CA ILE A 65 0.07 7.98 6.11
C ILE A 65 0.34 9.45 6.45
N VAL A 66 -0.69 10.12 6.95
CA VAL A 66 -0.65 11.52 7.39
C VAL A 66 -0.97 11.57 8.87
N GLY A 67 -0.17 12.28 9.65
CA GLY A 67 -0.35 12.32 11.10
C GLY A 67 0.98 12.52 11.80
N VAL A 68 1.05 12.09 13.06
CA VAL A 68 2.23 12.33 13.91
C VAL A 68 3.46 11.71 13.27
N PRO A 69 4.46 12.53 12.86
CA PRO A 69 5.66 12.03 12.19
C PRO A 69 6.44 11.11 13.12
N ARG A 70 7.02 10.04 12.55
CA ARG A 70 7.68 8.99 13.32
C ARG A 70 9.11 8.82 12.85
N LEU A 71 10.02 8.84 13.83
CA LEU A 71 11.47 8.68 13.65
C LEU A 71 11.89 7.21 13.51
N ASP A 72 10.97 6.25 13.67
CA ASP A 72 11.26 4.82 13.61
C ASP A 72 10.62 4.15 12.38
N ASN A 73 11.15 2.98 12.00
CA ASN A 73 10.66 2.14 10.90
C ASN A 73 9.20 1.66 11.06
N ARG A 74 8.43 2.18 12.04
CA ARG A 74 7.00 1.92 12.22
C ARG A 74 6.18 2.22 10.98
N GLY A 75 6.57 3.20 10.17
CA GLY A 75 5.91 3.45 8.89
C GLY A 75 5.88 2.21 7.99
N LYS A 76 6.98 1.44 7.94
CA LYS A 76 7.04 0.16 7.20
C LYS A 76 6.06 -0.85 7.79
N HIS A 77 6.07 -1.06 9.10
CA HIS A 77 5.18 -2.02 9.76
C HIS A 77 3.70 -1.64 9.64
N ASP A 78 3.36 -0.36 9.85
CA ASP A 78 2.00 0.17 9.69
C ASP A 78 1.52 -0.05 8.24
N SER A 79 2.37 0.19 7.23
CA SER A 79 2.01 -0.04 5.83
C SER A 79 1.66 -1.50 5.53
N GLN A 80 2.42 -2.46 6.11
CA GLN A 80 2.14 -3.88 5.97
C GLN A 80 0.84 -4.27 6.68
N MET A 81 0.62 -3.76 7.90
CA MET A 81 -0.58 -4.04 8.67
C MET A 81 -1.85 -3.45 8.06
N ILE A 82 -1.78 -2.28 7.44
CA ILE A 82 -2.92 -1.71 6.69
C ILE A 82 -3.42 -2.72 5.66
N LEU A 83 -2.51 -3.24 4.82
CA LEU A 83 -2.88 -4.18 3.76
C LEU A 83 -3.39 -5.52 4.31
N ILE A 84 -2.68 -6.10 5.29
CA ILE A 84 -3.03 -7.40 5.87
C ILE A 84 -4.39 -7.34 6.59
N ARG A 85 -4.64 -6.29 7.40
CA ARG A 85 -5.92 -6.11 8.10
C ARG A 85 -7.06 -5.88 7.13
N PHE A 86 -6.85 -5.04 6.11
CA PHE A 86 -7.85 -4.79 5.09
C PHE A 86 -8.28 -6.09 4.40
N LEU A 87 -7.32 -6.86 3.85
CA LEU A 87 -7.63 -8.11 3.17
C LEU A 87 -8.25 -9.14 4.12
N SER A 88 -7.76 -9.27 5.35
CA SER A 88 -8.35 -10.17 6.36
C SER A 88 -9.82 -9.84 6.61
N LYS A 89 -10.17 -8.55 6.71
CA LYS A 89 -11.55 -8.10 6.93
C LYS A 89 -12.44 -8.26 5.69
N VAL A 90 -11.89 -8.05 4.50
CA VAL A 90 -12.60 -8.32 3.23
C VAL A 90 -13.01 -9.79 3.16
N HIS A 91 -12.10 -10.72 3.47
CA HIS A 91 -12.37 -12.15 3.36
C HIS A 91 -13.25 -12.70 4.50
N SER A 92 -13.12 -12.14 5.70
CA SER A 92 -13.94 -12.54 6.85
C SER A 92 -15.26 -11.77 6.98
N ASN A 93 -15.54 -10.84 6.07
CA ASN A 93 -16.68 -9.93 6.12
C ASN A 93 -16.80 -9.20 7.49
N SER A 94 -15.66 -8.77 8.04
CA SER A 94 -15.57 -8.14 9.35
C SER A 94 -15.73 -6.60 9.27
N PRO A 95 -16.15 -5.94 10.35
CA PRO A 95 -16.27 -4.48 10.40
C PRO A 95 -14.97 -3.75 10.04
N MET A 96 -15.08 -2.78 9.13
CA MET A 96 -13.97 -1.97 8.63
C MET A 96 -13.95 -0.58 9.27
N CYS A 97 -12.76 -0.04 9.50
CA CYS A 97 -12.56 1.35 9.91
C CYS A 97 -12.74 2.32 8.72
N PRO A 98 -12.81 3.64 8.94
CA PRO A 98 -13.01 4.61 7.86
C PRO A 98 -11.98 4.48 6.73
N MET A 99 -10.70 4.29 7.06
CA MET A 99 -9.65 4.10 6.05
C MET A 99 -9.85 2.81 5.24
N GLU A 100 -10.21 1.71 5.88
CA GLU A 100 -10.44 0.42 5.20
C GLU A 100 -11.68 0.47 4.28
N LEU A 101 -12.74 1.18 4.70
CA LEU A 101 -13.91 1.42 3.86
C LEU A 101 -13.57 2.25 2.62
N GLU A 102 -12.70 3.25 2.79
CA GLU A 102 -12.24 4.06 1.66
C GLU A 102 -11.37 3.25 0.69
N LEU A 103 -10.47 2.39 1.19
CA LEU A 103 -9.74 1.43 0.36
C LEU A 103 -10.69 0.52 -0.42
N TYR A 104 -11.70 -0.02 0.26
CA TYR A 104 -12.72 -0.87 -0.37
C TYR A 104 -13.47 -0.12 -1.48
N ARG A 105 -13.88 1.12 -1.22
CA ARG A 105 -14.58 1.98 -2.18
C ARG A 105 -13.72 2.27 -3.42
N GLN A 106 -12.46 2.63 -3.23
CA GLN A 106 -11.52 2.94 -4.30
C GLN A 106 -11.24 1.70 -5.17
N ILE A 107 -11.02 0.53 -4.55
CA ILE A 107 -10.83 -0.73 -5.30
C ILE A 107 -12.10 -1.08 -6.10
N LYS A 108 -13.27 -1.02 -5.46
CA LYS A 108 -14.53 -1.41 -6.11
C LYS A 108 -14.91 -0.46 -7.24
N ASN A 109 -14.78 0.85 -7.04
CA ASN A 109 -15.37 1.85 -7.94
C ASN A 109 -14.38 2.43 -8.95
N ILE A 110 -13.07 2.36 -8.69
CA ILE A 110 -12.05 2.93 -9.58
C ILE A 110 -11.24 1.81 -10.23
N ILE A 111 -10.79 0.84 -9.43
CA ILE A 111 -10.09 -0.33 -9.96
C ILE A 111 -11.06 -1.32 -10.61
N CYS A 112 -12.36 -1.26 -10.27
CA CYS A 112 -13.43 -2.07 -10.85
C CYS A 112 -13.23 -3.58 -10.66
N VAL A 113 -12.59 -3.96 -9.55
CA VAL A 113 -12.35 -5.36 -9.17
C VAL A 113 -12.98 -5.60 -7.80
N ASN A 114 -13.57 -6.78 -7.59
CA ASN A 114 -14.02 -7.16 -6.25
C ASN A 114 -12.80 -7.46 -5.37
N SER A 115 -12.66 -6.75 -4.26
CA SER A 115 -11.55 -6.95 -3.30
C SER A 115 -11.43 -8.40 -2.80
N SER A 116 -12.52 -9.17 -2.79
CA SER A 116 -12.52 -10.59 -2.40
C SER A 116 -11.87 -11.51 -3.43
N PHE A 117 -11.52 -11.02 -4.63
CA PHE A 117 -10.80 -11.80 -5.65
C PHE A 117 -9.28 -11.74 -5.49
N TYR A 118 -8.75 -10.92 -4.58
CA TYR A 118 -7.31 -10.90 -4.30
C TYR A 118 -6.91 -12.08 -3.43
N GLU A 119 -6.42 -13.14 -4.07
CA GLU A 119 -5.90 -14.33 -3.39
C GLU A 119 -4.43 -14.16 -2.96
N TYR A 120 -3.67 -13.39 -3.73
CA TYR A 120 -2.23 -13.19 -3.52
C TYR A 120 -1.88 -11.71 -3.59
N PHE A 121 -0.91 -11.30 -2.76
CA PHE A 121 -0.25 -10.00 -2.87
C PHE A 121 1.24 -10.17 -2.68
N LEU A 122 2.02 -9.26 -3.28
CA LEU A 122 3.47 -9.23 -3.15
C LEU A 122 3.87 -7.93 -2.46
N MET A 123 4.52 -8.04 -1.30
CA MET A 123 5.16 -6.90 -0.64
C MET A 123 6.64 -6.89 -1.01
N ILE A 124 7.14 -5.77 -1.53
CA ILE A 124 8.53 -5.60 -1.94
C ILE A 124 9.12 -4.44 -1.14
N ASP A 125 10.32 -4.61 -0.56
CA ASP A 125 11.04 -3.49 0.04
C ASP A 125 11.71 -2.63 -1.04
N VAL A 126 11.86 -1.32 -0.77
CA VAL A 126 12.43 -0.35 -1.72
C VAL A 126 13.85 -0.72 -2.15
N ASP A 127 14.58 -1.46 -1.32
CA ASP A 127 15.94 -1.93 -1.60
C ASP A 127 15.99 -3.26 -2.37
N THR A 128 14.86 -3.73 -2.91
CA THR A 128 14.78 -4.99 -3.65
C THR A 128 15.08 -4.78 -5.13
N GLN A 129 16.07 -5.53 -5.64
CA GLN A 129 16.34 -5.62 -7.07
C GLN A 129 15.74 -6.92 -7.60
N VAL A 130 15.02 -6.84 -8.71
CA VAL A 130 14.37 -7.98 -9.35
C VAL A 130 15.13 -8.32 -10.62
N VAL A 131 15.62 -9.55 -10.72
CA VAL A 131 16.27 -10.05 -11.94
C VAL A 131 15.17 -10.32 -12.99
N PRO A 132 15.45 -10.11 -14.29
CA PRO A 132 14.50 -10.48 -15.34
C PRO A 132 14.00 -11.92 -15.17
N ASN A 133 12.69 -12.13 -15.38
CA ASN A 133 11.99 -13.41 -15.22
C ASN A 133 11.81 -13.94 -13.78
N SER A 134 12.34 -13.27 -12.74
CA SER A 134 12.14 -13.71 -11.35
C SER A 134 10.65 -13.80 -10.97
N LEU A 135 9.84 -12.84 -11.43
CA LEU A 135 8.39 -12.84 -11.18
C LEU A 135 7.69 -14.04 -11.85
N ASN A 136 8.09 -14.39 -13.07
CA ASN A 136 7.51 -15.53 -13.81
C ASN A 136 7.82 -16.85 -13.11
N GLY A 137 9.07 -17.03 -12.66
CA GLY A 137 9.46 -18.21 -11.86
C GLY A 137 8.69 -18.29 -10.55
N MET A 138 8.55 -17.17 -9.86
CA MET A 138 7.80 -17.08 -8.60
C MET A 138 6.33 -17.45 -8.78
N ILE A 139 5.65 -16.88 -9.78
CA ILE A 139 4.25 -17.20 -10.10
C ILE A 139 4.11 -18.68 -10.48
N SER A 140 5.05 -19.21 -11.27
CA SER A 140 5.06 -20.64 -11.61
C SER A 140 5.09 -21.51 -10.36
N CYS A 141 5.95 -21.21 -9.37
CA CYS A 141 5.98 -21.96 -8.13
C CYS A 141 4.65 -21.89 -7.35
N ILE A 142 4.04 -20.70 -7.23
CA ILE A 142 2.75 -20.53 -6.51
C ILE A 142 1.63 -21.34 -7.17
N ILE A 143 1.58 -21.36 -8.51
CA ILE A 143 0.56 -22.13 -9.25
C ILE A 143 0.72 -23.64 -8.99
N HIS A 144 1.97 -24.12 -8.85
CA HIS A 144 2.25 -25.55 -8.63
C HIS A 144 2.14 -25.98 -7.16
N ASP A 145 2.22 -25.05 -6.21
CA ASP A 145 2.04 -25.34 -4.78
C ASP A 145 1.21 -24.24 -4.10
N SER A 146 -0.07 -24.54 -3.89
CA SER A 146 -1.04 -23.65 -3.25
C SER A 146 -0.77 -23.39 -1.77
N LYS A 147 0.21 -24.08 -1.15
CA LYS A 147 0.66 -23.80 0.22
C LYS A 147 1.71 -22.69 0.27
N ILE A 148 2.27 -22.29 -0.86
CA ILE A 148 3.26 -21.21 -0.91
C ILE A 148 2.55 -19.89 -0.62
N MET A 149 2.75 -19.38 0.60
CA MET A 149 2.35 -18.05 1.02
C MET A 149 3.57 -17.12 0.93
N ILE A 150 3.60 -16.23 -0.06
CA ILE A 150 4.75 -15.35 -0.28
C ILE A 150 4.68 -14.14 0.65
N TYR A 151 5.57 -14.14 1.65
CA TYR A 151 6.01 -12.94 2.36
C TYR A 151 7.46 -12.65 1.97
N VAL A 152 7.71 -11.72 1.04
CA VAL A 152 9.07 -11.23 0.81
C VAL A 152 9.39 -10.20 1.88
N LEU A 153 9.85 -10.68 3.04
CA LEU A 153 10.53 -9.86 4.04
C LEU A 153 12.02 -9.86 3.74
N LYS A 154 12.52 -8.74 3.23
CA LYS A 154 13.96 -8.51 3.16
C LYS A 154 14.42 -7.97 4.52
N GLN A 155 14.97 -8.82 5.38
CA GLN A 155 15.90 -8.37 6.42
C GLN A 155 17.27 -8.24 5.76
N LYS A 156 17.83 -7.03 5.74
CA LYS A 156 19.24 -6.83 5.46
C LYS A 156 19.96 -6.68 6.81
N TYR A 157 21.05 -7.43 6.98
CA TYR A 157 22.06 -7.22 8.01
C TYR A 157 22.63 -5.80 7.92
#